data_AF-A0A1A8FNH9-F1
#
_entry.id   AF-A0A1A8FNH9-F1
#
_cell.length_a   1.000
_cell.length_b   1.000
_cell.length_c   1.000
_cell.angle_alpha   90.00
_cell.angle_beta   90.00
_cell.angle_gamma   90.00
#
_symmetry.space_group_name_H-M   'P 1'
#
loop_
_entity.id
_entity.type
_entity.pdbx_description
1 polymer ?
#
loop_
_entity_poly.entity_id
_entity_poly.type
_entity_poly.pdbx_seq_one_letter_code
_entity_poly.pdbx_strand_id
1 'polypeptide(L)'
;QDFLITNQPIFVIYAYGLTDTIQYHDNRRGHKQLNLLNYTGSDKTTTLSNSMYLDSNELVNLKWGFDNPQGNITFQLTINTVGWLGFGFSANGGMDDADIVMGGVGSTG
;
A
#
# COMPACT_ATOMS: atom_id res chain seq x y z
N GLN A 1 -6.19 -0.77 16.72
CA GLN A 1 -7.59 -0.38 16.44
C GLN A 1 -7.65 -0.14 14.97
N ASP A 2 -8.59 -0.78 14.27
CA ASP A 2 -8.64 -0.72 12.82
C ASP A 2 -8.88 0.72 12.32
N PHE A 3 -8.15 1.12 11.29
CA PHE A 3 -8.24 2.40 10.62
C PHE A 3 -9.38 2.39 9.62
N LEU A 4 -10.33 3.31 9.83
CA LEU A 4 -11.40 3.55 8.88
C LEU A 4 -10.85 4.32 7.67
N ILE A 5 -11.13 3.80 6.47
CA ILE A 5 -10.93 4.55 5.24
C ILE A 5 -12.07 5.57 5.12
N THR A 6 -11.74 6.86 5.05
CA THR A 6 -12.71 7.96 4.99
C THR A 6 -12.46 8.85 3.77
N ASN A 7 -13.23 9.93 3.66
CA ASN A 7 -12.98 10.98 2.66
C ASN A 7 -11.86 11.95 3.08
N GLN A 8 -11.14 11.68 4.17
CA GLN A 8 -9.94 12.42 4.57
C GLN A 8 -8.68 11.66 4.13
N PRO A 9 -7.57 12.36 3.86
CA PRO A 9 -6.32 11.70 3.54
C PRO A 9 -5.80 10.85 4.70
N ILE A 10 -5.28 9.66 4.38
CA ILE A 10 -4.64 8.74 5.31
C ILE A 10 -3.19 8.49 4.88
N PHE A 11 -2.30 8.14 5.82
CA PHE A 11 -0.98 7.63 5.43
C PHE A 11 -1.11 6.20 4.94
N VAL A 12 -0.83 5.99 3.67
CA VAL A 12 -0.51 4.67 3.14
C VAL A 12 0.97 4.44 3.35
N ILE A 13 1.29 3.32 3.97
CA ILE A 13 2.65 2.92 4.31
C ILE A 13 3.03 1.65 3.55
N TYR A 14 4.32 1.50 3.30
CA TYR A 14 4.88 0.27 2.74
C TYR A 14 6.25 -0.03 3.35
N ALA A 15 6.63 -1.30 3.31
CA ALA A 15 8.02 -1.73 3.42
C ALA A 15 8.25 -3.05 2.69
N TYR A 16 9.52 -3.35 2.42
CA TYR A 16 9.90 -4.62 1.83
C TYR A 16 11.30 -5.06 2.26
N GLY A 17 11.47 -6.37 2.38
CA GLY A 17 12.76 -7.02 2.60
C GLY A 17 13.35 -7.51 1.30
N LEU A 18 14.67 -7.79 1.27
CA LEU A 18 15.37 -8.39 0.12
C LEU A 18 15.52 -9.91 0.23
N THR A 19 15.07 -10.47 1.34
CA THR A 19 15.14 -11.90 1.69
C THR A 19 13.86 -12.30 2.40
N ASP A 20 13.59 -13.60 2.49
CA ASP A 20 12.43 -14.14 3.22
C ASP A 20 12.47 -13.88 4.73
N THR A 21 13.65 -13.58 5.30
CA THR A 21 13.77 -13.19 6.69
C THR A 21 13.06 -11.85 6.94
N ILE A 22 12.01 -11.89 7.76
CA ILE A 22 11.33 -10.70 8.28
C ILE A 22 12.25 -10.04 9.30
N GLN A 23 12.75 -8.86 8.97
CA GLN A 23 13.68 -8.07 9.77
C GLN A 23 13.44 -6.59 9.53
N TYR A 24 14.17 -5.72 10.23
CA TYR A 24 14.06 -4.28 10.01
C TYR A 24 14.35 -3.92 8.54
N HIS A 25 13.45 -3.16 7.92
CA HIS A 25 13.43 -2.88 6.47
C HIS A 25 14.42 -1.79 6.02
N ASP A 26 15.17 -1.17 6.93
CA ASP A 26 16.03 -0.01 6.65
C ASP A 26 15.28 1.07 5.85
N ASN A 27 15.92 1.61 4.80
CA ASN A 27 15.36 2.62 3.90
C ASN A 27 14.36 2.04 2.86
N ARG A 28 14.09 0.72 2.86
CA ARG A 28 13.11 0.08 1.97
C ARG A 28 11.70 0.18 2.54
N ARG A 29 11.33 1.40 2.93
CA ARG A 29 10.06 1.77 3.53
C ARG A 29 9.66 3.16 3.07
N GLY A 30 8.41 3.51 3.29
CA GLY A 30 7.97 4.89 3.11
C GLY A 30 6.50 5.07 3.42
N HIS A 31 6.02 6.29 3.20
CA HIS A 31 4.61 6.60 3.26
C HIS A 31 4.22 7.67 2.24
N LYS A 32 2.94 7.71 1.90
CA LYS A 32 2.29 8.82 1.20
C LYS A 32 0.98 9.13 1.89
N GLN A 33 0.67 10.41 2.03
CA GLN A 33 -0.66 10.82 2.46
C GLN A 33 -1.56 10.94 1.24
N LEU A 34 -2.67 10.19 1.23
CA LEU A 34 -3.57 10.15 0.08
C LEU A 34 -5.03 9.94 0.50
N ASN A 35 -5.93 10.53 -0.28
CA ASN A 35 -7.37 10.33 -0.15
C ASN A 35 -7.80 9.24 -1.14
N LEU A 36 -8.01 8.03 -0.64
CA LEU A 36 -8.36 6.87 -1.45
C LEU A 36 -9.70 7.04 -2.20
N LEU A 37 -10.67 7.71 -1.57
CA LEU A 37 -12.05 7.84 -2.07
C LEU A 37 -12.26 9.00 -3.04
N ASN A 38 -11.36 9.98 -3.04
CA ASN A 38 -11.43 11.20 -3.83
C ASN A 38 -10.09 11.52 -4.49
N TYR A 39 -9.55 10.54 -5.21
CA TYR A 39 -8.40 10.76 -6.07
C TYR A 39 -8.88 11.28 -7.43
N THR A 40 -8.28 12.37 -7.92
CA THR A 40 -8.73 13.06 -9.13
C THR A 40 -8.68 12.14 -10.34
N GLY A 41 -9.81 12.03 -11.07
CA GLY A 41 -9.91 11.18 -12.25
C GLY A 41 -10.27 9.72 -11.96
N SER A 42 -10.54 9.34 -10.70
CA SER A 42 -10.98 7.99 -10.35
C SER A 42 -12.32 7.65 -11.02
N ASP A 43 -12.28 6.70 -11.94
CA ASP A 43 -13.47 5.97 -12.32
C ASP A 43 -13.80 4.94 -11.23
N LYS A 44 -14.95 5.14 -10.56
CA LYS A 44 -15.42 4.30 -9.44
C LYS A 44 -16.09 3.00 -9.90
N THR A 45 -16.16 2.76 -11.20
CA THR A 45 -16.72 1.53 -11.77
C THR A 45 -15.65 0.65 -12.43
N THR A 46 -14.39 1.12 -12.47
CA THR A 46 -13.25 0.39 -13.02
C THR A 46 -12.31 -0.04 -11.90
N THR A 47 -12.13 -1.35 -11.74
CA THR A 47 -11.16 -1.93 -10.82
C THR A 47 -9.73 -1.48 -11.17
N LEU A 48 -8.95 -1.09 -10.15
CA LEU A 48 -7.55 -0.62 -10.29
C LEU A 48 -7.35 0.58 -11.24
N SER A 49 -8.31 1.50 -11.32
CA SER A 49 -8.25 2.70 -12.19
C SER A 49 -7.23 3.76 -11.74
N ASN A 50 -6.82 3.76 -10.46
CA ASN A 50 -5.84 4.70 -9.93
C ASN A 50 -4.46 4.06 -9.83
N SER A 51 -3.41 4.87 -10.03
CA SER A 51 -2.02 4.44 -9.86
C SER A 51 -1.15 5.60 -9.39
N MET A 52 -0.18 5.31 -8.52
CA MET A 52 0.90 6.24 -8.18
C MET A 52 2.15 5.50 -7.72
N TYR A 53 3.31 6.13 -7.87
CA TYR A 53 4.53 5.70 -7.18
C TYR A 53 4.58 6.30 -5.76
N LEU A 54 4.86 5.44 -4.77
CA LEU A 54 4.95 5.83 -3.36
C LEU A 54 6.33 6.39 -3.01
N ASP A 55 7.35 6.07 -3.80
CA ASP A 55 8.74 6.49 -3.63
C ASP A 55 9.20 7.42 -4.76
N SER A 56 10.34 8.09 -4.56
CA SER A 56 10.92 9.01 -5.55
C SER A 56 11.64 8.31 -6.70
N ASN A 57 11.99 7.03 -6.53
CA ASN A 57 12.74 6.26 -7.53
C ASN A 57 11.81 5.45 -8.44
N GLU A 58 10.49 5.57 -8.25
CA GLU A 58 9.47 4.87 -9.02
C GLU A 58 9.58 3.34 -8.95
N LEU A 59 10.01 2.82 -7.80
CA LEU A 59 10.16 1.38 -7.56
C LEU A 59 8.96 0.75 -6.84
N VAL A 60 8.09 1.57 -6.26
CA VAL A 60 6.97 1.15 -5.43
C VAL A 60 5.68 1.69 -6.01
N ASN A 61 5.03 0.91 -6.88
CA ASN A 61 3.79 1.30 -7.54
C ASN A 61 2.56 0.78 -6.78
N LEU A 62 1.72 1.70 -6.32
CA LEU A 62 0.40 1.38 -5.80
C LEU A 62 -0.65 1.64 -6.88
N LYS A 63 -1.45 0.61 -7.16
CA LYS A 63 -2.73 0.76 -7.85
C LYS A 63 -3.88 0.46 -6.91
N TRP A 64 -4.98 1.18 -7.09
CA TRP A 64 -6.21 0.91 -6.35
C TRP A 64 -7.44 1.30 -7.15
N GLY A 65 -8.58 0.68 -6.84
CA GLY A 65 -9.85 1.02 -7.44
C GLY A 65 -11.02 0.37 -6.71
N PHE A 66 -12.22 0.64 -7.20
CA PHE A 66 -13.47 0.26 -6.54
C PHE A 66 -14.23 -0.71 -7.44
N ASP A 67 -14.78 -1.78 -6.86
CA ASP A 67 -15.65 -2.69 -7.60
C ASP A 67 -17.07 -2.09 -7.76
N ASN A 68 -17.47 -1.22 -6.81
CA ASN A 68 -18.61 -0.32 -6.90
C ASN A 68 -18.44 0.85 -5.89
N PRO A 69 -19.19 1.97 -6.00
CA PRO A 69 -18.99 3.16 -5.17
C PRO A 69 -19.12 2.98 -3.64
N GLN A 70 -19.72 1.89 -3.18
CA GLN A 70 -19.95 1.58 -1.75
C GLN A 70 -19.32 0.23 -1.36
N GLY A 71 -18.48 -0.33 -2.24
CA GLY A 71 -17.94 -1.67 -2.13
C GLY A 71 -16.49 -1.71 -1.65
N ASN A 72 -15.84 -2.84 -1.94
CA ASN A 72 -14.45 -3.06 -1.57
C ASN A 72 -13.51 -2.19 -2.41
N ILE A 73 -12.40 -1.80 -1.79
CA ILE A 73 -11.25 -1.24 -2.48
C ILE A 73 -10.28 -2.38 -2.75
N THR A 74 -9.98 -2.60 -4.02
CA THR A 74 -8.94 -3.55 -4.42
C THR A 74 -7.62 -2.80 -4.56
N PHE A 75 -6.58 -3.32 -3.91
CA PHE A 75 -5.22 -2.78 -3.96
C PHE A 75 -4.29 -3.73 -4.69
N GLN A 76 -3.37 -3.17 -5.47
CA GLN A 76 -2.23 -3.88 -6.02
C GLN A 76 -0.98 -3.06 -5.72
N LEU A 77 -0.10 -3.59 -4.87
CA LEU A 77 1.22 -3.03 -4.64
C LEU A 77 2.25 -3.85 -5.43
N THR A 78 3.04 -3.19 -6.26
CA THR A 78 4.09 -3.81 -7.07
C THR A 78 5.45 -3.26 -6.66
N ILE A 79 6.34 -4.17 -6.24
CA ILE A 79 7.72 -3.90 -5.87
C ILE A 79 8.59 -5.04 -6.42
N ASN A 80 9.76 -4.72 -6.95
CA ASN A 80 10.75 -5.72 -7.35
C ASN A 80 11.54 -6.21 -6.12
N THR A 81 11.10 -7.32 -5.54
CA THR A 81 11.83 -8.00 -4.47
C THR A 81 11.65 -9.51 -4.54
N VAL A 82 12.59 -10.24 -3.93
CA VAL A 82 12.50 -11.70 -3.71
C VAL A 82 12.16 -12.05 -2.26
N GLY A 83 11.99 -11.05 -1.40
CA GLY A 83 11.65 -11.25 0.00
C GLY A 83 10.17 -11.01 0.30
N TRP A 84 9.92 -10.37 1.43
CA TRP A 84 8.59 -9.98 1.86
C TRP A 84 8.24 -8.53 1.49
N LEU A 85 6.95 -8.24 1.47
CA LEU A 85 6.35 -6.93 1.29
C LEU A 85 5.27 -6.72 2.36
N GLY A 86 5.22 -5.52 2.92
CA GLY A 86 4.20 -5.04 3.83
C GLY A 86 3.52 -3.79 3.27
N PHE A 87 2.20 -3.73 3.40
CA PHE A 87 1.35 -2.64 2.95
C PHE A 87 0.31 -2.34 4.02
N GLY A 88 0.03 -1.07 4.28
CA GLY A 88 -0.90 -0.73 5.34
C GLY A 88 -1.29 0.73 5.45
N PHE A 89 -2.00 1.01 6.53
CA PHE A 89 -2.51 2.33 6.87
C PHE A 89 -2.04 2.76 8.26
N SER A 90 -1.73 4.05 8.41
CA SER A 90 -1.21 4.60 9.67
C SER A 90 -1.77 6.00 9.96
N ALA A 91 -1.91 6.31 11.24
CA ALA A 91 -2.25 7.66 11.70
C ALA A 91 -1.10 8.67 11.52
N ASN A 92 0.15 8.21 11.66
CA ASN A 92 1.33 9.07 11.76
C ASN A 92 2.40 8.79 10.69
N GLY A 93 2.14 7.84 9.78
CA GLY A 93 3.09 7.42 8.74
C GLY A 93 4.21 6.49 9.23
N GLY A 94 4.19 6.14 10.51
CA GLY A 94 4.97 5.08 11.15
C GLY A 94 4.27 3.71 11.05
N MET A 95 4.99 2.66 11.45
CA MET A 95 4.47 1.29 11.48
C MET A 95 3.87 0.90 12.83
N ASP A 96 4.26 1.59 13.90
CA ASP A 96 3.69 1.36 15.22
C ASP A 96 2.19 1.70 15.19
N ASP A 97 1.40 0.81 15.78
CA ASP A 97 -0.07 0.88 15.83
C ASP A 97 -0.78 0.93 14.47
N ALA A 98 -0.10 0.56 13.37
CA ALA A 98 -0.66 0.54 12.02
C ALA A 98 -1.45 -0.75 11.70
N ASP A 99 -2.36 -0.66 10.74
CA ASP A 99 -2.98 -1.84 10.13
C ASP A 99 -2.17 -2.26 8.93
N ILE A 100 -1.61 -3.47 8.96
CA ILE A 100 -0.67 -3.94 7.93
C ILE A 100 -1.07 -5.34 7.48
N VAL A 101 -1.10 -5.54 6.16
CA VAL A 101 -1.04 -6.86 5.53
C VAL A 101 0.38 -7.10 5.03
N MET A 102 0.88 -8.32 5.21
CA MET A 102 2.21 -8.71 4.76
C MET A 102 2.16 -10.05 4.04
N GLY A 103 3.05 -10.21 3.06
CA GLY A 103 3.24 -11.44 2.32
C GLY A 103 4.61 -11.50 1.67
N GLY A 104 4.99 -12.67 1.19
CA GLY A 104 6.25 -12.91 0.48
C GLY A 104 6.16 -14.20 -0.32
N VAL A 105 7.16 -14.43 -1.15
CA VAL A 105 7.30 -15.67 -1.90
C VAL A 105 8.48 -16.40 -1.29
N GLY A 106 8.25 -17.59 -0.73
CA GLY A 106 9.32 -18.37 -0.13
C GLY A 106 10.33 -18.85 -1.18
N SER A 107 11.46 -19.37 -0.71
CA SER A 107 12.58 -19.87 -1.54
C SER A 107 12.23 -20.84 -2.69
N THR A 108 11.02 -21.39 -2.73
CA THR A 108 10.55 -22.33 -3.76
C THR A 108 9.67 -21.70 -4.84
N GLY A 109 9.32 -20.42 -4.73
CA GLY A 109 8.16 -19.90 -5.46
C GLY A 109 6.85 -20.40 -4.89
#